data_AF-A0A1E1KX92-F1
#
_entry.id   AF-A0A1E1KX92-F1
#
_cell.length_a   1.000
_cell.length_b   1.000
_cell.length_c   1.000
_cell.angle_alpha   90.00
_cell.angle_beta   90.00
_cell.angle_gamma   90.00
#
_symmetry.space_group_name_H-M   'P 1'
#
loop_
_entity.id
_entity.type
_entity.pdbx_description
1 polymer ?
#
loop_
_entity_poly.entity_id
_entity_poly.type
_entity_poly.pdbx_seq_one_letter_code
_entity_poly.pdbx_strand_id
1 'polypeptide(L)'
;MARTDEAEAFFHAVYSAIQEIPHGKVTSYGHVARLIGTRHPSGATHQAQVLRSEGVTVNTGSLGELMVDLGEYGWFPRQLPSEAAAGLVYDGSESEGQGSE
;
A
#
# COMPACT_ATOMS: atom_id res chain seq x y z
N MET A 1 -6.25 13.37 -22.80
CA MET A 1 -5.23 14.11 -22.04
C MET A 1 -3.98 13.25 -21.93
N ALA A 2 -2.81 13.78 -22.30
CA ALA A 2 -1.53 13.13 -22.01
C ALA A 2 -1.30 13.13 -20.50
N ARG A 3 -0.86 12.00 -19.92
CA ARG A 3 -0.37 11.98 -18.54
C ARG A 3 0.87 12.88 -18.46
N THR A 4 0.99 13.68 -17.40
CA THR A 4 2.20 14.44 -17.10
C THR A 4 3.33 13.48 -16.69
N ASP A 5 4.60 13.85 -16.91
CA ASP A 5 5.77 13.01 -16.54
C ASP A 5 5.75 12.62 -15.06
N GLU A 6 5.26 13.51 -14.20
CA GLU A 6 5.06 13.27 -12.76
C GLU A 6 4.01 12.19 -12.49
N ALA A 7 2.91 12.19 -13.23
CA ALA A 7 1.89 11.17 -13.12
C ALA A 7 2.42 9.82 -13.61
N GLU A 8 3.19 9.79 -14.70
CA GLU A 8 3.82 8.57 -15.20
C GLU A 8 4.81 7.96 -14.19
N ALA A 9 5.68 8.78 -13.60
CA ALA A 9 6.60 8.34 -12.56
C ALA A 9 5.86 7.79 -11.32
N PHE A 10 4.77 8.45 -10.91
CA PHE A 10 3.91 7.97 -9.83
C PHE A 10 3.29 6.60 -10.17
N PHE A 11 2.69 6.45 -11.36
CA PHE A 11 2.08 5.18 -11.76
C PHE A 11 3.13 4.06 -11.87
N HIS A 12 4.32 4.37 -12.38
CA HIS A 12 5.42 3.41 -12.43
C HIS A 12 5.80 2.93 -11.02
N ALA A 13 6.00 3.85 -10.07
CA ALA A 13 6.31 3.50 -8.68
C ALA A 13 5.21 2.66 -8.02
N VAL A 14 3.93 3.01 -8.24
CA VAL A 14 2.78 2.22 -7.77
C VAL A 14 2.81 0.80 -8.34
N TYR A 15 2.96 0.65 -9.66
CA TYR A 15 2.92 -0.66 -10.29
C TYR A 15 4.13 -1.53 -9.95
N SER A 16 5.31 -0.94 -9.76
CA SER A 16 6.48 -1.66 -9.26
C SER A 16 6.24 -2.21 -7.85
N ALA A 17 5.69 -1.40 -6.93
CA ALA A 17 5.39 -1.85 -5.58
C ALA A 17 4.33 -2.96 -5.53
N ILE A 18 3.32 -2.92 -6.42
CA ILE A 18 2.29 -3.97 -6.50
C ILE A 18 2.86 -5.32 -6.95
N GLN A 19 3.85 -5.33 -7.85
CA GLN A 19 4.46 -6.56 -8.36
C GLN A 19 5.27 -7.34 -7.30
N GLU A 20 5.58 -6.71 -6.18
CA GLU A 20 6.30 -7.36 -5.07
C GLU A 20 5.37 -8.09 -4.09
N ILE A 21 4.05 -7.93 -4.21
CA ILE A 21 3.09 -8.56 -3.30
C ILE A 21 3.05 -10.06 -3.58
N PRO A 22 3.36 -10.93 -2.60
CA PRO A 22 3.29 -12.37 -2.78
C PRO A 22 1.85 -12.83 -3.02
N HIS A 23 1.67 -13.90 -3.80
CA HIS A 23 0.35 -14.52 -3.99
C HIS A 23 -0.32 -14.87 -2.65
N GLY A 24 -1.60 -14.53 -2.52
CA GLY A 24 -2.40 -14.77 -1.30
C GLY A 24 -2.15 -13.75 -0.18
N LYS A 25 -1.39 -12.69 -0.44
CA LYS A 25 -1.17 -11.57 0.48
C LYS A 25 -1.78 -10.29 -0.07
N VAL A 26 -2.14 -9.37 0.83
CA VAL A 26 -2.69 -8.07 0.45
C VAL A 26 -2.02 -6.96 1.22
N THR A 27 -2.02 -5.78 0.63
CA THR A 27 -1.57 -4.55 1.27
C THR A 27 -2.63 -3.47 1.13
N SER A 28 -2.52 -2.40 1.93
CA SER A 28 -3.46 -1.29 1.85
C SER A 28 -2.93 -0.20 0.91
N TYR A 29 -3.86 0.54 0.30
CA TYR A 29 -3.51 1.69 -0.53
C TYR A 29 -2.63 2.69 0.22
N GLY A 30 -2.95 2.97 1.49
CA GLY A 30 -2.16 3.83 2.37
C GLY A 30 -0.75 3.31 2.64
N HIS A 31 -0.56 1.99 2.63
CA HIS A 31 0.76 1.38 2.81
C HIS A 31 1.60 1.46 1.53
N VAL A 32 1.03 1.18 0.36
CA VAL A 32 1.70 1.40 -0.95
C VAL A 32 2.07 2.88 -1.11
N ALA A 33 1.12 3.77 -0.85
CA ALA A 33 1.31 5.20 -0.77
C ALA A 33 2.48 5.61 0.16
N ARG A 34 2.60 4.97 1.33
CA ARG A 34 3.70 5.23 2.27
C ARG A 34 5.03 4.68 1.75
N LEU A 35 5.04 3.52 1.11
CA LEU A 35 6.23 2.91 0.50
C LEU A 35 6.77 3.77 -0.65
N ILE A 36 5.90 4.41 -1.42
CA ILE A 36 6.28 5.26 -2.57
C ILE A 36 6.24 6.76 -2.26
N GLY A 37 6.03 7.14 -0.99
CA GLY A 37 6.09 8.54 -0.53
C GLY A 37 4.92 9.47 -0.92
N THR A 38 3.75 8.96 -1.31
CA THR A 38 2.63 9.78 -1.82
C THR A 38 1.25 9.30 -1.32
N ARG A 39 0.44 10.16 -0.67
CA ARG A 39 -0.95 9.82 -0.26
C ARG A 39 -1.97 10.32 -1.29
N HIS A 40 -2.87 9.46 -1.77
CA HIS A 40 -3.95 9.83 -2.71
C HIS A 40 -5.32 9.24 -2.28
N PRO A 41 -6.46 9.93 -2.48
CA PRO A 41 -7.77 9.44 -2.05
C PRO A 41 -8.60 8.81 -3.20
N SER A 42 -9.28 7.71 -2.87
CA SER A 42 -10.38 7.00 -3.59
C SER A 42 -10.01 5.89 -4.61
N GLY A 43 -10.65 4.73 -4.42
CA GLY A 43 -10.44 3.45 -5.14
C GLY A 43 -10.96 2.18 -4.40
N ALA A 44 -11.50 2.34 -3.19
CA ALA A 44 -11.79 1.24 -2.26
C ALA A 44 -12.78 0.17 -2.77
N THR A 45 -13.84 0.55 -3.50
CA THR A 45 -14.85 -0.40 -3.98
C THR A 45 -14.31 -1.34 -5.06
N HIS A 46 -13.56 -0.80 -6.02
CA HIS A 46 -12.92 -1.60 -7.05
C HIS A 46 -11.87 -2.53 -6.44
N GLN A 47 -11.09 -2.02 -5.49
CA GLN A 47 -10.10 -2.80 -4.76
C GLN A 47 -10.74 -3.96 -4.00
N ALA A 48 -11.85 -3.73 -3.28
CA ALA A 48 -12.57 -4.80 -2.58
C ALA A 48 -13.06 -5.91 -3.52
N GLN A 49 -13.44 -5.59 -4.75
CA GLN A 49 -13.86 -6.59 -5.73
C GLN A 49 -12.68 -7.45 -6.20
N VAL A 50 -11.52 -6.84 -6.47
CA VAL A 50 -10.29 -7.55 -6.84
C VAL A 50 -9.83 -8.46 -5.69
N LEU A 51 -9.76 -7.94 -4.47
CA LEU A 51 -9.34 -8.72 -3.29
C LEU A 51 -10.22 -9.96 -3.07
N ARG A 52 -11.54 -9.82 -3.20
CA ARG A 52 -12.47 -10.96 -3.11
C ARG A 52 -12.21 -12.02 -4.19
N SER A 53 -11.84 -11.60 -5.41
CA SER A 53 -11.52 -12.53 -6.49
C SER A 53 -10.21 -13.32 -6.24
N GLU A 54 -9.32 -12.77 -5.43
CA GLU A 54 -8.07 -13.40 -4.99
C GLU A 54 -8.25 -14.25 -3.72
N GLY A 55 -9.48 -14.39 -3.21
CA GLY A 55 -9.79 -15.18 -2.02
C GLY A 55 -9.65 -14.44 -0.69
N VAL A 56 -9.46 -13.12 -0.72
CA VAL A 56 -9.32 -12.31 0.50
C VAL A 56 -10.70 -11.93 1.01
N THR A 57 -10.94 -12.19 2.29
CA THR A 57 -12.20 -11.84 2.94
C THR A 57 -12.29 -10.33 3.18
N VAL A 58 -13.28 -9.68 2.55
CA VAL A 58 -13.58 -8.25 2.73
C VAL A 58 -14.96 -8.07 3.34
N ASN A 59 -14.99 -7.62 4.60
CA ASN A 59 -16.20 -7.31 5.34
C ASN A 59 -16.71 -5.91 5.02
N THR A 60 -18.02 -5.75 4.96
CA THR A 60 -18.68 -4.46 4.81
C THR A 60 -19.40 -4.12 6.11
N GLY A 61 -19.09 -2.99 6.72
CA GLY A 61 -19.76 -2.54 7.93
C GLY A 61 -21.03 -1.73 7.65
N SER A 62 -21.68 -1.29 8.71
CA SER A 62 -23.04 -0.71 8.65
C SER A 62 -23.13 0.61 7.89
N LEU A 63 -22.02 1.36 7.77
CA LEU A 63 -21.96 2.62 7.03
C LEU A 63 -21.26 2.46 5.66
N GLY A 64 -21.05 1.22 5.21
CA GLY A 64 -20.40 0.91 3.93
C GLY A 64 -18.87 0.88 3.97
N GLU A 65 -18.27 0.96 5.16
CA GLU A 65 -16.84 0.77 5.37
C GLU A 65 -16.41 -0.64 4.92
N LEU A 66 -15.32 -0.70 4.16
CA LEU A 66 -14.73 -1.95 3.67
C LEU A 66 -13.53 -2.28 4.54
N MET A 67 -13.55 -3.45 5.17
CA MET A 67 -12.54 -3.89 6.13
C MET A 67 -11.96 -5.23 5.73
N VAL A 68 -10.67 -5.41 5.97
CA VAL A 68 -9.93 -6.67 5.78
C VAL A 68 -9.23 -6.98 7.09
N ASP A 69 -9.16 -8.26 7.46
CA ASP A 69 -8.34 -8.70 8.59
C ASP A 69 -6.85 -8.61 8.20
N LEU A 70 -6.18 -7.58 8.71
CA LEU A 70 -4.76 -7.34 8.46
C LEU A 70 -3.86 -8.30 9.23
N GLY A 71 -4.36 -8.98 10.27
CA GLY A 71 -3.63 -10.04 10.96
C GLY A 71 -3.54 -11.31 10.11
N GLU A 72 -4.58 -11.60 9.32
CA GLU A 72 -4.62 -12.76 8.43
C GLU A 72 -3.93 -12.49 7.09
N TYR A 73 -4.28 -11.39 6.42
CA TYR A 73 -3.87 -11.14 5.03
C TYR A 73 -2.78 -10.07 4.88
N GLY A 74 -2.48 -9.32 5.94
CA GLY A 74 -1.62 -8.15 5.86
C GLY A 74 -0.15 -8.47 5.55
N TRP A 75 0.43 -7.65 4.68
CA TRP A 75 1.86 -7.65 4.38
C TRP A 75 2.44 -6.25 4.64
N PHE A 76 3.28 -6.14 5.68
CA PHE A 76 3.83 -4.88 6.21
C PHE A 76 5.34 -4.96 6.45
N PRO A 77 6.15 -5.13 5.41
CA PRO A 77 7.60 -5.10 5.59
C PRO A 77 8.06 -3.67 5.92
N ARG A 78 9.14 -3.54 6.71
CA ARG A 78 9.73 -2.21 7.01
C ARG A 78 10.47 -1.61 5.81
N GLN A 79 10.85 -2.45 4.86
CA GLN A 79 11.56 -2.12 3.64
C GLN A 79 11.15 -3.12 2.55
N LEU A 80 11.08 -2.69 1.29
CA LEU A 80 10.77 -3.61 0.19
C LEU A 80 11.84 -4.71 0.08
N PRO A 81 11.45 -5.99 -0.16
CA PRO A 81 12.41 -7.07 -0.37
C PRO A 81 13.43 -6.78 -1.47
N SER A 82 13.03 -6.06 -2.52
CA SER A 82 13.93 -5.64 -3.61
C SER A 82 15.00 -4.63 -3.16
N GLU A 83 14.63 -3.65 -2.34
CA GLU A 83 15.55 -2.67 -1.77
C GLU A 83 16.51 -3.30 -0.75
N ALA A 84 15.98 -4.20 0.09
CA ALA A 84 16.79 -4.97 1.02
C ALA A 84 17.79 -5.87 0.27
N ALA A 85 17.37 -6.50 -0.83
CA ALA A 85 18.25 -7.29 -1.69
C ALA A 85 19.29 -6.43 -2.44
N ALA A 86 18.95 -5.19 -2.79
CA ALA A 86 19.86 -4.21 -3.38
C ALA A 86 20.82 -3.58 -2.36
N GLY A 87 20.70 -3.92 -1.06
CA GLY A 87 21.55 -3.41 0.00
C GLY A 87 21.34 -1.92 0.31
N LEU A 88 20.19 -1.36 -0.08
CA LEU A 88 19.83 0.01 0.25
C LEU A 88 19.50 0.07 1.75
N VAL A 89 20.03 1.06 2.45
CA VAL A 89 19.74 1.26 3.88
C VAL A 89 18.43 2.02 4.02
N TYR A 90 17.51 1.46 4.78
CA TYR A 90 16.30 2.17 5.20
C TYR A 90 16.67 3.26 6.23
N ASP A 91 16.72 4.52 5.80
CA ASP A 91 16.83 5.69 6.69
C ASP A 91 15.46 5.96 7.33
N GLY A 92 15.07 5.10 8.26
CA GLY A 92 13.82 5.18 9.00
C GLY A 92 13.83 6.29 10.05
N SER A 93 14.04 7.54 9.67
CA SER A 93 13.79 8.68 10.56
C SER A 93 12.29 8.80 10.83
N GLU A 94 11.82 8.03 11.82
CA GLU A 94 10.57 8.32 12.51
C GLU A 94 10.72 9.72 13.10
N SER A 95 10.00 10.69 12.54
CA SER A 95 9.76 11.95 13.24
C SER A 95 8.88 11.60 14.44
N GLU A 96 9.51 11.26 15.56
CA GLU A 96 8.89 11.34 16.87
C GLU A 96 8.41 12.78 17.03
N GLY A 97 7.12 13.01 16.80
CA GLY A 97 6.47 14.25 17.16
C GLY A 97 6.68 14.45 18.65
N GLN A 98 7.62 15.33 18.99
CA GLN A 98 7.81 15.83 20.34
C GLN A 98 6.48 16.45 20.78
N GLY A 99 5.72 15.72 21.59
CA GLY A 99 4.65 16.29 22.40
C GLY A 99 5.32 17.20 23.43
N SER A 100 5.48 18.47 23.08
CA SER A 100 5.86 19.51 24.03
C SER A 100 4.62 19.89 24.84
N GLU A 101 4.76 19.62 26.13
CA GLU A 101 4.06 20.07 27.34
C GLU A 101 3.08 21.25 27.25
#